data_AF-A0A519XUB4-F1
#
_entry.id   AF-A0A519XUB4-F1
#
_cell.length_a   1.000
_cell.length_b   1.000
_cell.length_c   1.000
_cell.angle_alpha   90.00
_cell.angle_beta   90.00
_cell.angle_gamma   90.00
#
_symmetry.space_group_name_H-M   'P 1'
#
loop_
_entity.id
_entity.type
_entity.pdbx_description
1 polymer ?
#
loop_
_entity_poly.entity_id
_entity_poly.type
_entity_poly.pdbx_seq_one_letter_code
_entity_poly.pdbx_strand_id
1 'polypeptide(L)'
;MATRIGVVVGRFQVPRLGLHPGYRALLAHVARENDAVVVVLGEAPQPDQRNPLSFSHRQAMFAEEYPAFRVLPLPDEPTLAGCGTSMPW
;
A
#
# COMPACT_ATOMS: atom_id res chain seq x y z
N MET A 1 -19.10 -13.07 15.47
CA MET A 1 -18.87 -11.75 14.83
C MET A 1 -18.07 -11.97 13.55
N ALA A 2 -18.29 -11.18 12.52
CA ALA A 2 -17.50 -11.25 11.29
C ALA A 2 -16.19 -10.47 11.47
N THR A 3 -15.06 -11.06 11.09
CA THR A 3 -13.75 -10.40 11.07
C THR A 3 -13.75 -9.25 10.06
N ARG A 4 -13.32 -8.05 10.49
CA ARG A 4 -13.13 -6.89 9.62
C ARG A 4 -11.68 -6.76 9.20
N ILE A 5 -11.45 -6.60 7.91
CA ILE A 5 -10.12 -6.44 7.34
C ILE A 5 -10.04 -5.04 6.73
N GLY A 6 -9.12 -4.23 7.25
CA GLY A 6 -8.79 -2.92 6.72
C GLY A 6 -7.77 -3.07 5.60
N VAL A 7 -8.04 -2.50 4.43
CA VAL A 7 -7.11 -2.53 3.30
C VAL A 7 -6.64 -1.12 2.99
N VAL A 8 -5.33 -0.93 2.95
CA VAL A 8 -4.70 0.34 2.57
C VAL A 8 -3.89 0.11 1.31
N VAL A 9 -4.20 0.83 0.24
CA VAL A 9 -3.47 0.74 -1.03
C VAL A 9 -2.70 2.04 -1.26
N GLY A 10 -1.42 1.95 -1.58
CA GLY A 10 -0.61 3.14 -1.85
C GLY A 10 0.82 2.81 -2.26
N ARG A 11 1.56 3.84 -2.70
CA ARG A 11 2.96 3.69 -3.10
C ARG A 11 3.93 3.89 -1.94
N PHE A 12 3.63 4.74 -0.97
CA PHE A 12 4.46 4.99 0.22
C PHE A 12 5.95 5.26 -0.09
N GLN A 13 6.20 6.14 -1.07
CA GLN A 13 7.54 6.53 -1.50
C GLN A 13 8.10 7.66 -0.60
N VAL A 14 8.36 7.33 0.66
CA VAL A 14 8.83 8.25 1.70
C VAL A 14 9.97 7.64 2.50
N PRO A 15 10.86 8.44 3.12
CA PRO A 15 11.99 7.88 3.87
C PRO A 15 11.58 7.17 5.16
N ARG A 16 10.49 7.59 5.82
CA ARG A 16 9.90 6.95 7.02
C ARG A 16 8.41 7.24 7.07
N LEU A 17 7.59 6.29 7.52
CA LEU A 17 6.13 6.46 7.58
C LEU A 17 5.73 7.44 8.70
N GLY A 18 6.40 7.33 9.85
CA GLY A 18 6.11 8.13 11.05
C GLY A 18 6.43 9.62 10.94
N LEU A 19 7.18 10.02 9.92
CA LEU A 19 7.47 11.45 9.67
C LEU A 19 6.31 12.16 8.96
N HIS A 20 5.34 11.42 8.43
CA HIS A 20 4.19 11.98 7.74
C HIS A 20 2.93 11.88 8.60
N PRO A 21 2.44 13.00 9.17
CA PRO A 21 1.30 12.97 10.10
C PRO A 21 0.02 12.44 9.44
N GLY A 22 -0.17 12.67 8.14
CA GLY A 22 -1.30 12.11 7.39
C GLY A 22 -1.28 10.59 7.32
N TYR A 23 -0.11 9.98 7.09
CA TYR A 23 0.03 8.52 7.09
C TYR A 23 -0.19 7.94 8.48
N ARG A 24 0.37 8.57 9.52
CA ARG A 24 0.15 8.13 10.90
C ARG A 24 -1.34 8.13 11.27
N ALA A 25 -2.06 9.21 10.95
CA ALA A 25 -3.47 9.32 11.24
C ALA A 25 -4.30 8.26 10.48
N LEU A 26 -4.01 8.07 9.18
CA LEU A 26 -4.68 7.07 8.35
C LEU A 26 -4.45 5.64 8.87
N LEU A 27 -3.18 5.27 9.07
CA LEU A 27 -2.80 3.91 9.49
C LEU A 27 -3.32 3.59 10.89
N ALA A 28 -3.27 4.57 11.81
CA ALA A 28 -3.85 4.42 13.15
C ALA A 28 -5.39 4.27 13.10
N HIS A 29 -6.06 5.03 12.25
CA HIS A 29 -7.51 4.92 12.07
C HIS A 29 -7.89 3.52 11.55
N VAL A 30 -7.22 3.03 10.52
CA VAL A 30 -7.51 1.71 9.93
C VAL A 30 -7.23 0.59 10.93
N ALA A 31 -6.13 0.67 11.69
CA ALA A 31 -5.82 -0.31 12.73
C ALA A 31 -6.86 -0.35 13.86
N ARG A 32 -7.48 0.79 14.19
CA ARG A 32 -8.47 0.88 15.26
C ARG A 32 -9.83 0.31 14.85
N GLU A 33 -10.20 0.41 13.58
CA GLU A 33 -11.52 0.02 13.06
C GLU A 33 -11.59 -1.44 12.57
N ASN A 34 -10.45 -2.13 12.46
CA ASN A 34 -10.36 -3.45 11.84
C ASN A 34 -9.56 -4.42 12.70
N ASP A 35 -9.92 -5.70 12.66
CA ASP A 35 -9.24 -6.77 13.40
C ASP A 35 -7.87 -7.11 12.79
N ALA A 36 -7.74 -6.90 11.48
CA ALA A 36 -6.50 -7.09 10.73
C ALA A 36 -6.34 -6.00 9.66
N VAL A 37 -5.09 -5.66 9.34
CA VAL A 37 -4.76 -4.66 8.32
C VAL A 37 -3.87 -5.28 7.26
N VAL A 38 -4.25 -5.10 6.00
CA VAL A 38 -3.45 -5.43 4.83
C VAL A 38 -3.05 -4.14 4.12
N VAL A 39 -1.74 -3.96 3.92
CA VAL A 39 -1.18 -2.88 3.13
C VAL A 39 -0.76 -3.44 1.78
N VAL A 40 -1.27 -2.84 0.71
CA VAL A 40 -0.94 -3.21 -0.66
C VAL A 40 -0.07 -2.11 -1.26
N LEU A 41 1.17 -2.47 -1.58
CA LEU A 41 2.18 -1.55 -2.09
C LEU A 41 2.26 -1.63 -3.61
N GLY A 42 1.84 -0.56 -4.28
CA GLY A 42 2.05 -0.42 -5.72
C GLY A 42 3.54 -0.45 -6.06
N GLU A 43 3.94 -1.23 -7.05
CA GLU A 43 5.33 -1.40 -7.49
C GLU A 43 5.48 -1.09 -8.97
N ALA A 44 6.29 -0.06 -9.25
CA ALA A 44 6.71 0.25 -10.61
C ALA A 44 7.70 -0.82 -11.11
N PRO A 45 7.70 -1.17 -12.41
CA PRO A 45 8.61 -2.19 -12.96
C PRO A 45 10.09 -1.86 -12.75
N GLN A 46 10.41 -0.57 -12.72
CA GLN A 46 11.75 -0.04 -12.49
C GLN A 46 11.67 1.20 -11.59
N PRO A 47 12.63 1.41 -10.68
CA PRO A 47 12.71 2.63 -9.90
C PRO A 47 12.89 3.86 -10.81
N ASP A 48 12.17 4.93 -10.50
CA ASP A 48 12.28 6.23 -11.16
C ASP A 48 12.25 7.38 -10.14
N GLN A 49 12.28 8.63 -10.60
CA GLN A 49 12.23 9.79 -9.71
C GLN A 49 10.94 9.85 -8.86
N ARG A 50 9.84 9.25 -9.33
CA ARG A 50 8.55 9.21 -8.61
C ARG A 50 8.47 7.99 -7.68
N ASN A 51 9.22 6.94 -7.98
CA ASN A 51 9.22 5.64 -7.31
C ASN A 51 10.64 5.19 -6.94
N PRO A 52 11.37 5.96 -6.11
CA PRO A 52 12.77 5.68 -5.83
C PRO A 52 12.98 4.45 -4.93
N LEU A 53 12.00 4.06 -4.11
CA LEU A 53 12.12 2.97 -3.15
C LEU A 53 11.53 1.67 -3.70
N SER A 54 12.29 0.57 -3.53
CA SER A 54 11.85 -0.79 -3.83
C SER A 54 10.71 -1.24 -2.92
N PHE A 55 10.00 -2.31 -3.31
CA PHE A 55 9.06 -2.98 -2.40
C PHE A 55 9.75 -3.42 -1.10
N SER A 56 10.93 -4.04 -1.19
CA SER A 56 11.66 -4.54 -0.01
C SER A 56 11.97 -3.46 1.02
N HIS A 57 12.39 -2.27 0.58
CA HIS A 57 12.63 -1.13 1.47
C HIS A 57 11.35 -0.69 2.18
N ARG A 58 10.27 -0.51 1.41
CA ARG A 58 8.99 -0.07 1.97
C ARG A 58 8.38 -1.13 2.89
N GLN A 59 8.53 -2.41 2.56
CA GLN A 59 8.14 -3.52 3.42
C GLN A 59 8.88 -3.48 4.76
N ALA A 60 10.19 -3.24 4.75
CA ALA A 60 10.98 -3.09 5.97
C ALA A 60 10.48 -1.92 6.83
N MET A 61 10.15 -0.77 6.22
CA MET A 61 9.57 0.37 6.94
C MET A 61 8.27 0.00 7.67
N PHE A 62 7.37 -0.73 7.02
CA PHE A 62 6.14 -1.21 7.66
C PHE A 62 6.42 -2.25 8.74
N ALA A 63 7.40 -3.14 8.54
CA ALA A 63 7.79 -4.13 9.55
C ALA A 63 8.36 -3.46 10.82
N GLU A 64 9.11 -2.36 10.67
CA GLU A 64 9.68 -1.59 11.77
C GLU A 64 8.62 -0.78 12.53
N GLU A 65 7.75 -0.06 11.82
CA GLU A 65 6.82 0.91 12.44
C GLU A 65 5.43 0.34 12.73
N TYR A 66 5.00 -0.69 11.98
CA TYR A 66 3.66 -1.29 12.04
C TYR A 66 3.73 -2.83 11.91
N PRO A 67 4.41 -3.55 12.82
CA PRO A 67 4.68 -4.99 12.69
C PRO A 67 3.45 -5.89 12.61
N ALA A 68 2.27 -5.41 13.03
CA ALA A 68 1.01 -6.14 12.92
C ALA A 68 0.39 -6.10 11.51
N PHE A 69 0.87 -5.23 10.61
CA PHE A 69 0.29 -5.07 9.30
C PHE A 69 0.87 -6.10 8.32
N ARG A 70 0.00 -6.71 7.52
CA ARG A 70 0.42 -7.59 6.44
C ARG A 70 0.68 -6.78 5.18
N VAL A 71 1.91 -6.80 4.67
CA VAL A 71 2.31 -6.01 3.50
C VAL A 71 2.43 -6.91 2.27
N LEU A 72 1.77 -6.54 1.18
CA LEU A 72 1.75 -7.29 -0.09
C LEU A 72 2.13 -6.37 -1.26
N PRO A 73 2.87 -6.86 -2.26
CA PRO A 73 3.14 -6.11 -3.48
C PRO A 73 1.92 -6.12 -4.41
N LEU A 74 1.77 -5.05 -5.18
CA LEU A 74 0.86 -4.96 -6.32
C LEU A 74 1.66 -4.42 -7.51
N PRO A 75 2.05 -5.28 -8.47
CA PRO A 75 2.72 -4.85 -9.69
C PRO A 75 1.85 -3.85 -10.45
N ASP A 76 2.45 -2.76 -10.94
CA ASP A 76 1.78 -1.84 -11.84
C ASP A 76 1.43 -2.58 -13.15
N GLU A 77 0.15 -2.57 -13.52
CA GLU A 77 -0.30 -3.05 -14.82
C GLU A 77 -0.19 -1.91 -15.85
N PRO A 78 0.69 -2.01 -16.86
CA PRO A 78 0.90 -0.93 -17.85
C PRO A 78 -0.28 -0.76 -18.82
N THR A 79 -1.26 -1.66 -18.78
CA THR A 79 -2.32 -1.77 -19.79
C THR A 79 -3.67 -1.34 -19.23
N LEU A 80 -4.30 -0.35 -19.88
CA LEU A 80 -5.74 -0.07 -19.78
C LEU A 80 -6.64 -1.29 -20.13
N ALA A 81 -6.07 -2.38 -20.65
CA ALA A 81 -6.77 -3.56 -21.13
C ALA A 81 -7.32 -4.51 -20.03
N GLY A 82 -6.99 -4.29 -18.75
CA GLY A 82 -7.45 -5.15 -17.64
C GLY A 82 -8.82 -4.78 -17.07
N CYS A 83 -9.27 -3.52 -17.22
CA CYS A 83 -10.67 -3.14 -17.01
C CYS A 83 -11.34 -3.22 -18.38
N GLY A 84 -12.07 -4.30 -18.64
CA GLY A 84 -12.62 -4.62 -19.95
C GLY A 84 -13.19 -3.43 -20.72
N THR A 85 -12.39 -2.86 -21.61
CA THR A 85 -12.89 -2.01 -22.70
C THR A 85 -13.41 -2.92 -23.80
N SER A 86 -14.51 -3.61 -23.48
CA SER A 86 -15.47 -4.11 -24.45
C SER A 86 -16.85 -3.62 -24.05
N MET A 87 -17.06 -2.31 -24.14
CA MET A 87 -18.41 -1.76 -24.27
C MET A 87 -18.40 -0.76 -25.42
N PRO A 88 -19.00 -1.12 -26.57
CA PRO A 88 -19.23 -0.18 -27.66
C PRO A 88 -20.45 0.66 -27.31
N TRP A 89 -20.21 1.83 -26.72
CA TRP A 89 -21.12 2.97 -26.77
C TRP A 89 -20.29 4.22 -26.96
#